data_AF-A0A7S2KQ44-F1
#
_entry.id   AF-A0A7S2KQ44-F1
#
_cell.length_a   1.000
_cell.length_b   1.000
_cell.length_c   1.000
_cell.angle_alpha   90.00
_cell.angle_beta   90.00
_cell.angle_gamma   90.00
#
_symmetry.space_group_name_H-M   'P 1'
#
loop_
_entity.id
_entity.type
_entity.pdbx_description
1 polymer ?
#
loop_
_entity_poly.entity_id
_entity_poly.type
_entity_poly.pdbx_seq_one_letter_code
_entity_poly.pdbx_strand_id
1 'polypeptide(L)'
;RHFCNKVAPKPEAVEVDTEQFDEFKGKKIVVDLAEINGTTEDFEGRQWLEGRVNARMTLGWTITWTPDRLKDSDNPVAMMQFADEHTALLLRTHKTRNWLPSAVMRALTQDGCRKATFGFDNHAVQKMES
;
A
#
# COMPACT_ATOMS: atom_id res chain seq x y z
N ARG A 1 -48.16 2.78 -12.86
CA ARG A 1 -46.86 2.51 -12.20
C ARG A 1 -45.75 2.88 -13.18
N HIS A 2 -45.26 4.12 -13.15
CA HIS A 2 -44.14 4.56 -13.97
C HIS A 2 -42.84 4.33 -13.19
N PHE A 3 -41.93 3.52 -13.70
CA PHE A 3 -40.58 3.38 -13.17
C PHE A 3 -39.72 4.49 -13.77
N CYS A 4 -39.21 5.38 -12.91
CA CYS A 4 -38.26 6.42 -13.26
C CYS A 4 -36.86 5.77 -13.29
N ASN A 5 -36.29 5.58 -14.48
CA ASN A 5 -34.88 5.23 -14.66
C ASN A 5 -34.03 6.45 -14.23
N LYS A 6 -33.60 6.49 -12.97
CA LYS A 6 -32.54 7.39 -12.55
C LYS A 6 -31.21 6.72 -12.90
N VAL A 7 -30.63 7.15 -14.03
CA VAL A 7 -29.22 6.91 -14.35
C VAL A 7 -28.43 7.56 -13.22
N ALA A 8 -27.71 6.76 -12.44
CA ALA A 8 -26.80 7.27 -11.43
C ALA A 8 -25.73 8.13 -12.13
N PRO A 9 -25.41 9.33 -11.63
CA PRO A 9 -24.31 10.11 -12.18
C PRO A 9 -23.02 9.30 -12.06
N LYS A 10 -22.28 9.24 -13.17
CA LYS A 10 -20.90 8.73 -13.21
C LYS A 10 -20.09 9.48 -12.14
N PRO A 11 -19.28 8.81 -11.31
CA PRO A 11 -18.37 9.52 -10.43
C PRO A 11 -17.43 10.35 -11.31
N GLU A 12 -17.51 11.68 -11.18
CA GLU A 12 -16.56 12.59 -11.77
C GLU A 12 -15.20 12.32 -11.14
N ALA A 13 -14.19 12.06 -11.98
CA ALA A 13 -12.82 11.98 -11.54
C ALA A 13 -12.45 13.35 -10.96
N VAL A 14 -12.20 13.40 -9.65
CA VAL A 14 -11.61 14.58 -9.04
C VAL A 14 -10.17 14.64 -9.54
N GLU A 15 -9.91 15.55 -10.48
CA GLU A 15 -8.55 15.90 -10.88
C GLU A 15 -7.83 16.44 -9.64
N VAL A 16 -6.98 15.61 -9.04
CA VAL A 16 -6.09 16.03 -7.97
C VAL A 16 -4.98 16.80 -8.66
N ASP A 17 -4.95 18.11 -8.47
CA ASP A 17 -3.85 18.97 -8.87
C ASP A 17 -2.58 18.47 -8.17
N THR A 18 -1.69 17.84 -8.94
CA THR A 18 -0.47 17.19 -8.45
C THR A 18 0.68 18.18 -8.23
N GLU A 19 0.48 19.48 -8.50
CA GLU A 19 1.57 20.44 -8.59
C GLU A 19 2.12 20.99 -7.26
N GLN A 20 1.67 20.52 -6.09
CA GLN A 20 2.27 21.01 -4.84
C GLN A 20 2.15 20.06 -3.64
N PHE A 21 2.67 18.84 -3.77
CA PHE A 21 2.98 18.05 -2.56
C PHE A 21 4.34 18.49 -2.01
N ASP A 22 4.35 18.96 -0.75
CA ASP A 22 5.59 19.26 -0.04
C ASP A 22 6.51 18.03 -0.01
N GLU A 23 7.81 18.25 -0.21
CA GLU A 23 8.79 17.17 -0.11
C GLU A 23 8.80 16.61 1.32
N PHE A 24 8.62 15.29 1.44
CA PHE A 24 8.78 14.59 2.72
C PHE A 24 10.22 14.71 3.24
N LYS A 25 10.38 15.45 4.35
CA LYS A 25 11.68 15.71 5.02
C LYS A 25 12.06 14.66 6.06
N GLY A 26 11.19 13.68 6.32
CA GLY A 26 11.46 12.61 7.29
C GLY A 26 12.45 11.55 6.80
N LYS A 27 12.73 10.58 7.66
CA LYS A 27 13.58 9.43 7.34
C LYS A 27 12.90 8.54 6.30
N LYS A 28 13.58 8.29 5.18
CA LYS A 28 13.14 7.33 4.16
C LYS A 28 13.92 6.02 4.36
N ILE A 29 13.22 4.93 4.61
CA ILE A 29 13.77 3.59 4.76
C ILE A 29 13.32 2.77 3.56
N VAL A 30 14.26 2.30 2.74
CA VAL A 30 13.96 1.52 1.55
C VAL A 30 14.51 0.11 1.73
N VAL A 31 13.65 -0.88 1.60
CA VAL A 31 13.98 -2.28 1.84
C VAL A 31 13.58 -3.09 0.61
N ASP A 32 14.48 -3.95 0.14
CA ASP A 32 14.13 -5.01 -0.80
C ASP A 32 13.83 -6.29 -0.03
N LEU A 33 12.57 -6.73 -0.04
CA LEU A 33 12.23 -7.94 0.69
C LEU A 33 12.89 -9.19 0.09
N ALA A 34 13.36 -9.13 -1.17
CA ALA A 34 14.07 -10.24 -1.80
C ALA A 34 15.49 -10.44 -1.27
N GLU A 35 16.05 -9.43 -0.60
CA GLU A 35 17.39 -9.45 0.00
C GLU A 35 17.35 -9.84 1.48
N ILE A 36 16.16 -9.96 2.07
CA ILE A 36 15.98 -10.34 3.46
C ILE A 36 16.17 -11.85 3.62
N ASN A 37 16.88 -12.23 4.68
CA ASN A 37 16.92 -13.61 5.12
C ASN A 37 15.54 -14.03 5.65
N GLY A 38 14.86 -14.94 4.96
CA GLY A 38 13.52 -15.42 5.33
C GLY A 38 13.44 -16.14 6.69
N THR A 39 14.58 -16.54 7.28
CA THR A 39 14.63 -17.15 8.62
C THR A 39 14.65 -16.10 9.73
N THR A 40 15.45 -15.03 9.58
CA THR A 40 15.53 -13.97 10.60
C THR A 40 14.47 -12.91 10.39
N GLU A 41 14.03 -12.73 9.14
CA GLU A 41 13.11 -11.71 8.69
C GLU A 41 13.51 -10.29 9.15
N ASP A 42 14.82 -10.07 9.33
CA ASP A 42 15.34 -8.82 9.86
C ASP A 42 15.55 -7.81 8.74
N PHE A 43 15.14 -6.56 8.97
CA PHE A 43 15.28 -5.47 8.02
C PHE A 43 15.23 -4.12 8.71
N GLU A 44 15.85 -3.12 8.08
CA GLU A 44 15.81 -1.76 8.57
C GLU A 44 14.35 -1.26 8.61
N GLY A 45 13.92 -0.74 9.76
CA GLY A 45 12.55 -0.27 9.96
C GLY A 45 11.60 -1.33 10.53
N ARG A 46 12.04 -2.59 10.71
CA ARG A 46 11.23 -3.64 11.36
C ARG A 46 10.73 -3.21 12.74
N GLN A 47 11.65 -2.80 13.63
CA GLN A 47 11.31 -2.39 15.00
C GLN A 47 10.39 -1.17 15.03
N TRP A 48 10.59 -0.23 14.09
CA TRP A 48 9.70 0.93 13.96
C TRP A 48 8.27 0.48 13.60
N LEU A 49 8.12 -0.39 12.60
CA LEU A 49 6.82 -0.89 12.18
C LEU A 49 6.12 -1.67 13.30
N GLU A 50 6.84 -2.58 13.96
CA GLU A 50 6.34 -3.33 15.12
C GLU A 50 5.93 -2.39 16.28
N GLY A 51 6.73 -1.36 16.55
CA GLY A 51 6.44 -0.34 17.55
C GLY A 51 5.12 0.38 17.28
N ARG A 52 4.90 0.85 16.04
CA ARG A 52 3.65 1.52 15.64
C ARG A 52 2.44 0.58 15.78
N VAL A 53 2.59 -0.67 15.39
CA VAL A 53 1.55 -1.71 15.49
C VAL A 53 1.21 -2.04 16.95
N ASN A 54 2.22 -2.24 17.80
CA ASN A 54 2.04 -2.54 19.22
C ASN A 54 1.41 -1.37 19.97
N ALA A 55 1.79 -0.14 19.62
CA ALA A 55 1.21 1.08 20.17
C ALA A 55 -0.17 1.43 19.57
N ARG A 56 -0.68 0.64 18.61
CA ARG A 56 -1.96 0.86 17.92
C ARG A 56 -2.06 2.26 17.29
N MET A 57 -0.94 2.76 16.78
CA MET A 57 -0.88 4.06 16.12
C MET A 57 -1.46 3.96 14.71
N THR A 58 -1.96 5.10 14.21
CA THR A 58 -2.37 5.18 12.80
C THR A 58 -1.13 5.20 11.92
N LEU A 59 -1.17 4.46 10.81
CA LEU A 59 -0.13 4.42 9.80
C LEU A 59 -0.70 4.93 8.48
N GLY A 60 0.02 5.84 7.83
CA GLY A 60 -0.16 6.04 6.39
C GLY A 60 0.18 4.74 5.68
N TRP A 61 -0.69 4.29 4.78
CA TRP A 61 -0.48 3.05 4.04
C TRP A 61 -0.92 3.20 2.59
N THR A 62 -0.07 2.74 1.68
CA THR A 62 -0.40 2.64 0.26
C THR A 62 0.34 1.47 -0.37
N ILE A 63 -0.16 1.02 -1.52
CA ILE A 63 0.35 -0.14 -2.26
C ILE A 63 0.43 0.22 -3.74
N THR A 64 1.54 -0.16 -4.36
CA THR A 64 1.74 0.00 -5.80
C THR A 64 1.79 -1.37 -6.45
N TRP A 65 1.05 -1.54 -7.53
CA TRP A 65 0.95 -2.78 -8.31
C TRP A 65 1.83 -2.69 -9.56
N THR A 66 2.43 -3.81 -9.96
CA THR A 66 3.00 -3.93 -11.31
C THR A 66 1.90 -4.42 -12.23
N PRO A 67 1.64 -3.76 -13.37
CA PRO A 67 0.66 -4.26 -14.33
C PRO A 67 1.07 -5.65 -14.84
N ASP A 68 0.18 -6.62 -14.69
CA ASP A 68 0.31 -7.95 -15.29
C ASP A 68 -0.55 -8.01 -16.56
N ARG A 69 -0.03 -8.66 -17.60
CA ARG A 69 -0.72 -8.86 -18.88
C ARG A 69 -1.45 -10.21 -18.95
N LEU A 70 -1.31 -11.03 -17.92
CA LEU A 70 -1.95 -12.34 -17.82
C LEU A 70 -3.43 -12.18 -17.43
N LYS A 71 -4.33 -12.69 -18.27
CA LYS A 71 -5.79 -12.53 -18.09
C LYS A 71 -6.32 -13.13 -16.77
N ASP A 72 -5.69 -14.20 -16.28
CA ASP A 72 -6.19 -14.99 -15.14
C ASP A 72 -5.35 -14.87 -13.85
N SER A 73 -4.48 -13.87 -13.73
CA SER A 73 -3.70 -13.61 -12.50
C SER A 73 -4.00 -12.22 -11.94
N ASP A 74 -3.84 -12.04 -10.63
CA ASP A 74 -3.85 -10.70 -10.04
C ASP A 74 -2.54 -9.96 -10.36
N ASN A 75 -2.61 -8.63 -10.49
CA ASN A 75 -1.40 -7.82 -10.61
C ASN A 75 -0.51 -8.06 -9.39
N PRO A 76 0.79 -8.39 -9.56
CA PRO A 76 1.67 -8.56 -8.42
C PRO A 76 1.92 -7.21 -7.74
N VAL A 77 2.03 -7.23 -6.42
CA VAL A 77 2.45 -6.06 -5.65
C VAL A 77 3.89 -5.73 -6.02
N ALA A 78 4.15 -4.49 -6.42
CA ALA A 78 5.49 -3.98 -6.68
C ALA A 78 6.14 -3.46 -5.40
N MET A 79 5.35 -2.72 -4.60
CA MET A 79 5.82 -2.01 -3.42
C MET A 79 4.70 -1.79 -2.41
N MET A 80 5.02 -1.93 -1.12
CA MET A 80 4.17 -1.49 -0.01
C MET A 80 4.84 -0.33 0.72
N GLN A 81 4.06 0.68 1.09
CA GLN A 81 4.57 1.88 1.73
C GLN A 81 3.82 2.10 3.04
N PHE A 82 4.57 2.31 4.12
CA PHE A 82 4.06 2.67 5.43
C PHE A 82 4.68 4.00 5.84
N ALA A 83 3.91 4.90 6.44
CA ALA A 83 4.45 6.19 6.85
C ALA A 83 3.80 6.74 8.13
N ASP A 84 4.54 7.61 8.78
CA ASP A 84 4.05 8.60 9.73
C ASP A 84 4.62 9.99 9.36
N GLU A 85 4.44 10.97 10.23
CA GLU A 85 4.93 12.34 10.04
C GLU A 85 6.47 12.46 9.97
N HIS A 86 7.23 11.43 10.35
CA HIS A 86 8.68 11.46 10.49
C HIS A 86 9.41 10.35 9.73
N THR A 87 8.75 9.24 9.42
CA THR A 87 9.33 8.07 8.79
C THR A 87 8.47 7.56 7.65
N ALA A 88 9.09 7.22 6.53
CA ALA A 88 8.49 6.49 5.43
C ALA A 88 9.27 5.20 5.19
N LEU A 89 8.62 4.06 5.33
CA LEU A 89 9.14 2.72 5.03
C LEU A 89 8.58 2.25 3.68
N LEU A 90 9.47 2.01 2.73
CA LEU A 90 9.17 1.55 1.37
C LEU A 90 9.70 0.13 1.21
N LEU A 91 8.80 -0.83 1.09
CA LEU A 91 9.11 -2.26 0.95
C LEU A 91 8.90 -2.69 -0.50
N ARG A 92 9.98 -3.01 -1.21
CA ARG A 92 9.91 -3.56 -2.58
C ARG A 92 9.59 -5.05 -2.50
N THR A 93 8.56 -5.49 -3.22
CA THR A 93 8.01 -6.86 -3.17
C THR A 93 8.13 -7.62 -4.48
N HIS A 94 8.62 -6.98 -5.54
CA HIS A 94 8.70 -7.49 -6.92
C HIS A 94 9.33 -8.89 -7.14
N LYS A 95 10.07 -9.44 -6.18
CA LYS A 95 10.73 -10.77 -6.28
C LYS A 95 10.38 -11.73 -5.15
N THR A 96 9.51 -11.36 -4.20
CA THR A 96 9.21 -12.21 -3.03
C THR A 96 8.14 -13.27 -3.27
N ARG A 97 7.56 -13.30 -4.47
CA ARG A 97 6.43 -14.17 -4.84
C ARG A 97 5.24 -13.91 -3.90
N ASN A 98 5.09 -14.75 -2.86
CA ASN A 98 3.96 -14.73 -1.92
C ASN A 98 4.41 -14.60 -0.45
N TRP A 99 5.68 -14.29 -0.21
CA TRP A 99 6.20 -14.20 1.15
C TRP A 99 6.30 -12.74 1.61
N LEU A 100 5.90 -12.52 2.87
CA LEU A 100 6.02 -11.25 3.58
C LEU A 100 6.53 -11.52 5.01
N PRO A 101 7.42 -10.67 5.55
CA PRO A 101 7.84 -10.75 6.95
C PRO A 101 6.65 -10.67 7.91
N SER A 102 6.74 -11.39 9.03
CA SER A 102 5.73 -11.39 10.10
C SER A 102 5.35 -9.98 10.58
N ALA A 103 6.32 -9.07 10.70
CA ALA A 103 6.08 -7.68 11.08
C ALA A 103 5.16 -6.95 10.07
N VAL A 104 5.35 -7.20 8.78
CA VAL A 104 4.53 -6.61 7.70
C VAL A 104 3.14 -7.22 7.73
N MET A 105 3.03 -8.54 7.84
CA MET A 105 1.75 -9.24 7.96
C MET A 105 0.93 -8.71 9.14
N ARG A 106 1.56 -8.56 10.31
CA ARG A 106 0.91 -7.97 11.49
C ARG A 106 0.48 -6.53 11.25
N ALA A 107 1.30 -5.71 10.61
CA ALA A 107 0.90 -4.34 10.27
C ALA A 107 -0.36 -4.32 9.42
N LEU A 108 -0.50 -5.24 8.46
CA LEU A 108 -1.66 -5.34 7.57
C LEU A 108 -2.91 -5.87 8.28
N THR A 109 -2.78 -6.90 9.12
CA THR A 109 -3.93 -7.66 9.64
C THR A 109 -4.29 -7.39 11.09
N GLN A 110 -3.40 -6.79 11.90
CA GLN A 110 -3.64 -6.64 13.33
C GLN A 110 -4.78 -5.65 13.63
N ASP A 111 -5.74 -6.11 14.42
CA ASP A 111 -6.83 -5.30 14.94
C ASP A 111 -6.30 -4.14 15.78
N GLY A 112 -6.89 -2.96 15.57
CA GLY A 112 -6.50 -1.73 16.27
C GLY A 112 -5.34 -0.95 15.64
N CYS A 113 -4.60 -1.52 14.68
CA CYS A 113 -3.69 -0.75 13.84
C CYS A 113 -4.48 -0.10 12.70
N ARG A 114 -4.79 1.19 12.84
CA ARG A 114 -5.54 1.96 11.83
C ARG A 114 -4.63 2.31 10.65
N LYS A 115 -5.15 2.18 9.43
CA LYS A 115 -4.44 2.57 8.20
C LYS A 115 -5.16 3.75 7.58
N ALA A 116 -4.46 4.86 7.42
CA ALA A 116 -4.91 6.00 6.63
C ALA A 116 -4.40 5.81 5.19
N THR A 117 -5.30 5.83 4.23
CA THR A 117 -4.96 5.63 2.82
C THR A 117 -5.77 6.60 1.96
N PHE A 118 -5.25 6.91 0.77
CA PHE A 118 -5.91 7.75 -0.21
C PHE A 118 -6.08 6.96 -1.51
N GLY A 119 -7.27 7.02 -2.11
CA GLY A 119 -7.52 6.37 -3.41
C GLY A 119 -7.62 4.84 -3.37
N PHE A 120 -7.82 4.22 -2.20
CA PHE A 120 -8.07 2.76 -2.11
C PHE A 120 -9.24 2.32 -3.02
N ASP A 121 -10.22 3.20 -3.22
CA ASP A 121 -11.43 2.94 -4.00
C ASP A 121 -11.33 3.36 -5.48
N ASN A 122 -10.25 4.05 -5.89
CA ASN A 122 -10.16 4.67 -7.22
C ASN A 122 -8.95 4.15 -8.03
N HIS A 123 -9.26 3.52 -9.17
CA HIS A 123 -8.40 3.26 -10.34
C HIS A 123 -7.16 2.34 -10.22
N ALA A 124 -6.62 2.04 -9.03
CA ALA A 124 -5.44 1.17 -8.91
C ALA A 124 -5.74 -0.34 -9.13
N VAL A 125 -7.02 -0.72 -9.28
CA VAL A 125 -7.50 -2.11 -9.44
C VAL A 125 -7.77 -2.47 -10.91
N GLN A 126 -7.63 -1.52 -11.86
CA GLN A 126 -7.80 -1.85 -13.26
C GLN A 126 -6.59 -2.68 -13.74
N LYS A 127 -6.81 -3.99 -13.93
CA LYS A 127 -5.98 -4.80 -14.82
C LYS A 127 -5.85 -4.04 -16.13
N MET A 128 -4.64 -3.96 -16.69
CA MET A 128 -4.51 -3.54 -18.08
C MET A 128 -5.20 -4.59 -18.93
N GLU A 129 -6.42 -4.30 -19.39
CA GLU A 129 -7.03 -5.10 -20.43
C GLU A 129 -6.17 -4.98 -21.70
N SER A 130 -5.89 -6.14 -22.32
CA SER A 130 -5.15 -6.24 -23.58
C SER A 130 -6.08 -6.08 -24.77
#